data_AF-A0A1G6PPM9-F1
#
_entry.id   AF-A0A1G6PPM9-F1
#
_cell.length_a   1.000
_cell.length_b   1.000
_cell.length_c   1.000
_cell.angle_alpha   90.00
_cell.angle_beta   90.00
_cell.angle_gamma   90.00
#
_symmetry.space_group_name_H-M   'P 1'
#
loop_
_entity.id
_entity.type
_entity.pdbx_description
1 polymer ?
#
loop_
_entity_poly.entity_id
_entity_poly.type
_entity_poly.pdbx_seq_one_letter_code
_entity_poly.pdbx_strand_id
1 'polypeptide(L)'
;MSAPGCLIGVGVGPGDPELMTLKAARLIGAADIVAHFAKAGNDSHARRIAAAHVRPGTVELPLLYPVTTESPKDGADYRERIAAFYAESADRLAAHLDAGRDVVVLSEGDPLFYGSYMHLHIRLAPHYRTQIVPGVTGMAGCWSSAATPIAQGDDVLSVLPGTLPEDQLARRIAGADAVVIMKVGRNLPKIRRALAAAGRLDRAIYVERGTMADGLTMRLSDRPDDRAPYFSIILVPGWVGQP
;
A
#
# COMPACT_ATOMS: atom_id res chain seq x y z
N MET A 1 -8.24 -4.75 -37.03
CA MET A 1 -8.00 -4.02 -35.77
C MET A 1 -6.82 -4.68 -35.08
N SER A 2 -5.89 -3.92 -34.50
CA SER A 2 -4.81 -4.50 -33.69
C SER A 2 -5.40 -5.25 -32.50
N ALA A 3 -4.70 -6.25 -31.98
CA ALA A 3 -5.10 -6.86 -30.72
C ALA A 3 -5.08 -5.80 -29.60
N PRO A 4 -6.04 -5.83 -28.65
CA PRO A 4 -6.00 -4.96 -27.49
C PRO A 4 -4.70 -5.13 -26.69
N GLY A 5 -4.27 -4.04 -26.05
CA GLY A 5 -3.12 -4.02 -25.17
C GLY A 5 -3.34 -4.82 -23.88
N CYS A 6 -2.27 -5.00 -23.12
CA CYS A 6 -2.27 -5.68 -21.84
C CYS A 6 -2.38 -4.69 -20.68
N LEU A 7 -3.27 -4.97 -19.72
CA LEU A 7 -3.30 -4.30 -18.43
C LEU A 7 -2.28 -4.95 -17.50
N ILE A 8 -1.38 -4.17 -16.91
CA ILE A 8 -0.28 -4.70 -16.10
C ILE A 8 -0.25 -4.00 -14.74
N GLY A 9 -0.69 -4.66 -13.67
CA GLY A 9 -0.53 -4.15 -12.30
C GLY A 9 0.87 -4.46 -11.78
N VAL A 10 1.64 -3.46 -11.40
CA VAL A 10 3.05 -3.63 -10.97
C VAL A 10 3.27 -3.09 -9.57
N GLY A 11 3.66 -3.98 -8.65
CA GLY A 11 4.15 -3.61 -7.33
C GLY A 11 5.55 -3.04 -7.42
N VAL A 12 5.73 -1.78 -7.03
CA VAL A 12 7.05 -1.09 -7.06
C VAL A 12 7.84 -1.27 -5.78
N GLY A 13 7.29 -1.96 -4.77
CA GLY A 13 7.95 -2.17 -3.49
C GLY A 13 7.59 -1.09 -2.44
N PRO A 14 8.20 -1.18 -1.24
CA PRO A 14 7.76 -0.47 -0.04
C PRO A 14 8.30 0.95 0.11
N GLY A 15 9.21 1.39 -0.77
CA GLY A 15 9.81 2.72 -0.69
C GLY A 15 11.19 2.80 -1.34
N ASP A 16 12.08 1.89 -0.95
CA ASP A 16 13.40 1.76 -1.57
C ASP A 16 13.27 1.25 -3.03
N PRO A 17 13.76 2.00 -4.04
CA PRO A 17 13.77 1.55 -5.43
C PRO A 17 14.54 0.24 -5.66
N GLU A 18 15.55 -0.08 -4.85
CA GLU A 18 16.33 -1.33 -4.98
C GLU A 18 15.52 -2.58 -4.57
N LEU A 19 14.39 -2.40 -3.88
CA LEU A 19 13.47 -3.49 -3.54
C LEU A 19 12.44 -3.77 -4.63
N MET A 20 12.51 -3.07 -5.77
CA MET A 20 11.71 -3.38 -6.94
C MET A 20 12.14 -4.72 -7.55
N THR A 21 11.18 -5.55 -7.95
CA THR A 21 11.50 -6.80 -8.62
C THR A 21 12.03 -6.55 -10.05
N LEU A 22 12.94 -7.40 -10.52
CA LEU A 22 13.47 -7.30 -11.90
C LEU A 22 12.35 -7.34 -12.96
N LYS A 23 11.28 -8.11 -12.70
CA LYS A 23 10.12 -8.18 -13.59
C LYS A 23 9.33 -6.86 -13.62
N ALA A 24 9.18 -6.19 -12.48
CA ALA A 24 8.55 -4.88 -12.39
C ALA A 24 9.35 -3.84 -13.20
N ALA A 25 10.64 -3.73 -12.93
CA ALA A 25 11.55 -2.80 -13.63
C ALA A 25 11.51 -3.00 -15.16
N ARG A 26 11.59 -4.26 -15.62
CA ARG A 26 11.54 -4.58 -17.06
C ARG A 26 10.22 -4.17 -17.72
N LEU A 27 9.07 -4.38 -17.05
CA LEU A 27 7.77 -4.04 -17.63
C LEU A 27 7.51 -2.54 -17.62
N ILE A 28 7.90 -1.84 -16.55
CA ILE A 28 7.84 -0.37 -16.50
C ILE A 28 8.69 0.20 -17.64
N GLY A 29 9.91 -0.30 -17.80
CA GLY A 29 10.82 0.07 -18.87
C GLY A 29 10.40 -0.42 -20.26
N ALA A 30 9.33 -1.21 -20.39
CA ALA A 30 8.75 -1.67 -21.66
C ALA A 30 7.46 -0.90 -22.04
N ALA A 31 6.77 -0.32 -21.06
CA ALA A 31 5.40 0.16 -21.17
C ALA A 31 5.20 1.31 -22.18
N ASP A 32 4.08 1.25 -22.90
CA ASP A 32 3.59 2.38 -23.69
C ASP A 32 3.03 3.46 -22.78
N ILE A 33 2.22 3.04 -21.79
CA ILE A 33 1.58 3.91 -20.80
C ILE A 33 1.98 3.51 -19.39
N VAL A 34 2.38 4.49 -18.58
CA VAL A 34 2.58 4.32 -17.13
C VAL A 34 1.54 5.12 -16.38
N ALA A 35 0.55 4.44 -15.80
CA ALA A 35 -0.47 5.03 -14.96
C ALA A 35 -0.08 4.97 -13.48
N HIS A 36 -0.36 6.03 -12.73
CA HIS A 36 -0.03 6.08 -11.31
C HIS A 36 -1.02 6.94 -10.52
N PHE A 37 -1.35 6.49 -9.30
CA PHE A 37 -2.24 7.21 -8.41
C PHE A 37 -1.51 8.33 -7.68
N ALA A 38 -2.17 9.49 -7.52
CA ALA A 38 -1.70 10.57 -6.67
C ALA A 38 -2.87 11.33 -6.04
N LYS A 39 -2.61 12.05 -4.94
CA LYS A 39 -3.51 13.12 -4.48
C LYS A 39 -3.33 14.31 -5.42
N ALA A 40 -4.42 14.96 -5.82
CA ALA A 40 -4.34 16.18 -6.63
C ALA A 40 -3.42 17.22 -5.95
N GLY A 41 -2.45 17.75 -6.69
CA GLY A 41 -1.43 18.67 -6.18
C GLY A 41 -0.21 18.03 -5.50
N ASN A 42 -0.16 16.70 -5.41
CA ASN A 42 0.97 15.96 -4.85
C ASN A 42 1.60 15.01 -5.89
N ASP A 43 2.87 14.67 -5.68
CA ASP A 43 3.55 13.63 -6.43
C ASP A 43 3.10 12.22 -6.00
N SER A 44 3.14 11.28 -6.94
CA SER A 44 2.87 9.87 -6.64
C SER A 44 4.11 9.19 -6.05
N HIS A 45 3.96 8.57 -4.88
CA HIS A 45 5.01 7.78 -4.25
C HIS A 45 5.46 6.62 -5.15
N ALA A 46 4.51 5.87 -5.71
CA ALA A 46 4.82 4.75 -6.59
C ALA A 46 5.60 5.20 -7.85
N ARG A 47 5.24 6.36 -8.42
CA ARG A 47 5.97 6.94 -9.57
C ARG A 47 7.37 7.43 -9.18
N ARG A 48 7.56 7.96 -7.98
CA ARG A 48 8.89 8.34 -7.50
C ARG A 48 9.81 7.12 -7.38
N ILE A 49 9.31 6.01 -6.85
CA ILE A 49 10.06 4.75 -6.72
C ILE A 49 10.44 4.21 -8.10
N ALA A 50 9.51 4.25 -9.06
CA ALA A 50 9.72 3.75 -10.41
C ALA A 50 10.50 4.68 -11.34
N ALA A 51 10.89 5.88 -10.90
CA ALA A 51 11.36 6.96 -11.77
C ALA A 51 12.53 6.55 -12.68
N ALA A 52 13.49 5.79 -12.17
CA ALA A 52 14.67 5.34 -12.93
C ALA A 52 14.35 4.34 -14.06
N HIS A 53 13.16 3.71 -14.03
CA HIS A 53 12.74 2.71 -15.01
C HIS A 53 11.72 3.24 -16.01
N VAL A 54 11.14 4.42 -15.79
CA VAL A 54 10.26 5.06 -16.77
C VAL A 54 11.12 5.67 -17.87
N ARG A 55 10.97 5.19 -19.11
CA ARG A 55 11.75 5.69 -20.24
C ARG A 55 11.35 7.12 -20.60
N PRO A 56 12.29 7.94 -21.09
CA PRO A 56 11.96 9.21 -21.73
C PRO A 56 10.94 9.00 -22.86
N GLY A 57 9.88 9.82 -22.89
CA GLY A 57 8.83 9.75 -23.92
C GLY A 57 7.72 8.72 -23.66
N THR A 58 7.80 7.90 -22.60
CA THR A 58 6.66 7.11 -22.13
C THR A 58 5.51 8.04 -21.74
N VAL A 59 4.28 7.71 -22.15
CA VAL A 59 3.11 8.50 -21.79
C VAL A 59 2.75 8.19 -20.34
N GLU A 60 2.81 9.22 -19.49
CA GLU A 60 2.44 9.11 -18.08
C GLU A 60 0.97 9.51 -17.88
N LEU A 61 0.21 8.68 -17.16
CA LEU A 61 -1.21 8.88 -16.92
C LEU A 61 -1.49 9.02 -15.42
N PRO A 62 -1.47 10.25 -14.87
CA PRO A 62 -1.81 10.47 -13.47
C PRO A 62 -3.31 10.22 -13.23
N LEU A 63 -3.59 9.41 -12.20
CA LEU A 63 -4.91 9.11 -11.69
C LEU A 63 -5.10 9.87 -10.36
N LEU A 64 -5.68 11.07 -10.45
CA LEU A 64 -5.73 12.02 -9.34
C LEU A 64 -7.02 11.87 -8.53
N TYR A 65 -6.90 11.61 -7.23
CA TYR A 65 -8.07 11.46 -6.35
C TYR A 65 -8.89 12.77 -6.24
N PRO A 66 -10.23 12.70 -6.35
CA PRO A 66 -11.10 13.89 -6.31
C PRO A 66 -11.42 14.37 -4.88
N VAL A 67 -11.12 13.56 -3.86
CA VAL A 67 -11.31 13.85 -2.43
C VAL A 67 -10.14 13.31 -1.64
N THR A 68 -9.79 13.99 -0.55
CA THR A 68 -8.69 13.61 0.35
C THR A 68 -9.26 13.14 1.70
N THR A 69 -8.39 12.77 2.63
CA THR A 69 -8.74 12.33 4.00
C THR A 69 -9.51 13.35 4.86
N GLU A 70 -9.79 14.52 4.31
CA GLU A 70 -10.43 15.66 4.95
C GLU A 70 -11.97 15.57 4.93
N SER A 71 -12.57 14.70 4.12
CA SER A 71 -14.03 14.44 4.11
C SER A 71 -14.41 13.15 4.88
N PRO A 72 -15.59 13.10 5.54
CA PRO A 72 -16.06 11.88 6.19
C PRO A 72 -16.20 10.73 5.17
N LYS A 73 -15.48 9.62 5.38
CA LYS A 73 -15.43 8.47 4.47
C LYS A 73 -16.77 7.74 4.31
N ASP A 74 -17.71 8.00 5.21
CA ASP A 74 -19.01 7.32 5.29
C ASP A 74 -20.17 8.13 4.73
N GLY A 75 -19.92 9.35 4.22
CA GLY A 75 -20.93 10.11 3.50
C GLY A 75 -21.20 9.49 2.12
N ALA A 76 -22.48 9.47 1.71
CA ALA A 76 -22.88 9.00 0.37
C ALA A 76 -22.10 9.72 -0.75
N ASP A 77 -21.90 11.04 -0.60
CA ASP A 77 -21.11 11.87 -1.52
C ASP A 77 -19.65 11.38 -1.70
N TYR A 78 -18.97 10.98 -0.62
CA TYR A 78 -17.60 10.47 -0.70
C TYR A 78 -17.53 9.17 -1.52
N ARG A 79 -18.47 8.24 -1.28
CA ARG A 79 -18.49 6.95 -1.97
C ARG A 79 -18.79 7.11 -3.45
N GLU A 80 -19.75 7.96 -3.80
CA GLU A 80 -20.11 8.27 -5.18
C GLU A 80 -18.94 8.91 -5.93
N ARG A 81 -18.27 9.90 -5.34
CA ARG A 81 -17.12 10.57 -5.96
C ARG A 81 -15.94 9.63 -6.18
N ILE A 82 -15.66 8.74 -5.22
CA ILE A 82 -14.60 7.73 -5.38
C ILE A 82 -14.98 6.67 -6.43
N ALA A 83 -16.26 6.25 -6.47
CA ALA A 83 -16.74 5.31 -7.47
C ALA A 83 -16.64 5.88 -8.89
N ALA A 84 -17.07 7.14 -9.06
CA ALA A 84 -16.96 7.88 -10.32
C ALA A 84 -15.50 8.02 -10.76
N PHE A 85 -14.59 8.38 -9.84
CA PHE A 85 -13.15 8.45 -10.12
C PHE A 85 -12.59 7.14 -10.66
N TYR A 86 -12.93 6.00 -10.05
CA TYR A 86 -12.43 4.71 -10.53
C TYR A 86 -13.07 4.28 -11.85
N ALA A 87 -14.32 4.68 -12.12
CA ALA A 87 -14.95 4.46 -13.42
C ALA A 87 -14.23 5.27 -14.51
N GLU A 88 -14.07 6.58 -14.32
CA GLU A 88 -13.37 7.46 -15.26
C GLU A 88 -11.91 7.02 -15.49
N SER A 89 -11.21 6.62 -14.41
CA SER A 89 -9.86 6.09 -14.52
C SER A 89 -9.82 4.81 -15.35
N ALA A 90 -10.79 3.91 -15.18
CA ALA A 90 -10.89 2.70 -15.96
C ALA A 90 -11.18 2.99 -17.44
N ASP A 91 -12.07 3.94 -17.75
CA ASP A 91 -12.39 4.35 -19.12
C ASP A 91 -11.17 4.95 -19.83
N ARG A 92 -10.40 5.79 -19.13
CA ARG A 92 -9.14 6.34 -19.65
C ARG A 92 -8.14 5.23 -19.97
N LEU A 93 -7.99 4.25 -19.08
CA LEU A 93 -7.12 3.09 -19.30
C LEU A 93 -7.61 2.23 -20.48
N ALA A 94 -8.92 1.96 -20.55
CA ALA A 94 -9.56 1.20 -21.62
C ALA A 94 -9.28 1.82 -22.99
N ALA A 95 -9.39 3.14 -23.12
CA ALA A 95 -9.08 3.84 -24.38
C ALA A 95 -7.61 3.62 -24.85
N HIS A 96 -6.67 3.42 -23.93
CA HIS A 96 -5.30 3.04 -24.29
C HIS A 96 -5.20 1.56 -24.69
N LEU A 97 -5.84 0.68 -23.93
CA LEU A 97 -5.85 -0.76 -24.18
C LEU A 97 -6.54 -1.10 -25.52
N ASP A 98 -7.68 -0.49 -25.84
CA ASP A 98 -8.39 -0.65 -27.11
C ASP A 98 -7.56 -0.18 -28.31
N ALA A 99 -6.69 0.80 -28.10
CA ALA A 99 -5.73 1.26 -29.09
C ALA A 99 -4.50 0.34 -29.23
N GLY A 100 -4.48 -0.81 -28.54
CA GLY A 100 -3.39 -1.79 -28.61
C GLY A 100 -2.15 -1.42 -27.79
N ARG A 101 -2.25 -0.46 -26.86
CA ARG A 101 -1.13 -0.02 -26.03
C ARG A 101 -1.12 -0.73 -24.68
N ASP A 102 0.05 -1.22 -24.28
CA ASP A 102 0.23 -1.84 -22.98
C ASP A 102 0.23 -0.78 -21.87
N VAL A 103 -0.57 -1.01 -20.84
CA VAL A 103 -0.73 -0.07 -19.72
C VAL A 103 -0.19 -0.69 -18.43
N VAL A 104 0.92 -0.14 -17.94
CA VAL A 104 1.45 -0.45 -16.61
C VAL A 104 0.83 0.48 -15.59
N VAL A 105 0.15 -0.07 -14.57
CA VAL A 105 -0.38 0.66 -13.43
C VAL A 105 0.50 0.42 -12.22
N LEU A 106 1.18 1.48 -11.76
CA LEU A 106 2.07 1.43 -10.61
C LEU A 106 1.28 1.32 -9.30
N SER A 107 1.71 0.40 -8.44
CA SER A 107 1.19 0.21 -7.08
C SER A 107 2.33 0.23 -6.09
N GLU A 108 2.25 1.10 -5.08
CA GLU A 108 3.17 1.03 -3.95
C GLU A 108 2.94 -0.26 -3.15
N GLY A 109 4.03 -0.90 -2.73
CA GLY A 109 3.97 -2.23 -2.16
C GLY A 109 3.55 -3.27 -3.20
N ASP A 110 2.41 -3.93 -2.94
CA ASP A 110 1.85 -4.98 -3.79
C ASP A 110 0.51 -4.53 -4.40
N PRO A 111 0.23 -4.82 -5.70
CA PRO A 111 -0.98 -4.36 -6.38
C PRO A 111 -2.29 -4.88 -5.79
N LEU A 112 -2.28 -6.05 -5.14
CA LEU A 112 -3.46 -6.74 -4.63
C LEU A 112 -3.57 -6.71 -3.10
N PHE A 113 -2.70 -5.96 -2.41
CA PHE A 113 -2.71 -5.86 -0.96
C PHE A 113 -3.00 -4.44 -0.48
N TYR A 114 -4.27 -4.16 -0.16
CA TYR A 114 -4.75 -2.82 0.24
C TYR A 114 -4.44 -1.69 -0.77
N GLY A 115 -4.16 -2.03 -2.04
CA GLY A 115 -3.76 -1.11 -3.09
C GLY A 115 -4.92 -0.63 -3.98
N SER A 116 -4.78 0.58 -4.52
CA SER A 116 -5.79 1.21 -5.38
C SER A 116 -5.98 0.51 -6.74
N TYR A 117 -4.95 -0.19 -7.22
CA TYR A 117 -5.01 -0.96 -8.47
C TYR A 117 -6.14 -2.00 -8.45
N MET A 118 -6.48 -2.57 -7.29
CA MET A 118 -7.57 -3.56 -7.16
C MET A 118 -8.87 -3.05 -7.77
N HIS A 119 -9.19 -1.75 -7.65
CA HIS A 119 -10.40 -1.16 -8.22
C HIS A 119 -10.40 -1.11 -9.75
N LEU A 120 -9.24 -0.93 -10.37
CA LEU A 120 -9.07 -0.98 -11.83
C LEU A 120 -9.03 -2.42 -12.31
N HIS A 121 -8.35 -3.30 -11.57
CA HIS A 121 -8.27 -4.73 -11.88
C HIS A 121 -9.65 -5.36 -11.99
N ILE A 122 -10.52 -5.20 -10.98
CA ILE A 122 -11.87 -5.79 -11.01
C ILE A 122 -12.75 -5.24 -12.14
N ARG A 123 -12.48 -4.03 -12.63
CA ARG A 123 -13.24 -3.39 -13.71
C ARG A 123 -12.76 -3.83 -15.09
N LEU A 124 -11.45 -3.99 -15.27
CA LEU A 124 -10.83 -4.14 -16.59
C LEU A 124 -10.35 -5.57 -16.88
N ALA A 125 -9.97 -6.35 -15.87
CA ALA A 125 -9.45 -7.70 -16.08
C ALA A 125 -10.43 -8.67 -16.78
N PRO A 126 -11.76 -8.55 -16.63
CA PRO A 126 -12.70 -9.35 -17.42
C PRO A 126 -12.70 -9.03 -18.93
N HIS A 127 -12.19 -7.86 -19.32
CA HIS A 127 -12.28 -7.34 -20.70
C HIS A 127 -10.93 -7.34 -21.43
N TYR A 128 -9.81 -7.32 -20.69
CA TYR A 128 -8.47 -7.21 -21.26
C TYR A 128 -7.55 -8.29 -20.72
N ARG A 129 -6.57 -8.69 -21.55
CA ARG A 129 -5.45 -9.50 -21.06
C ARG A 129 -4.80 -8.75 -19.90
N THR A 130 -4.65 -9.45 -18.78
CA THR A 130 -4.14 -8.85 -17.56
C THR A 130 -2.96 -9.63 -17.02
N GLN A 131 -1.95 -8.90 -16.54
CA GLN A 131 -0.82 -9.45 -15.81
C GLN A 131 -0.64 -8.70 -14.50
N ILE A 132 -0.27 -9.43 -13.44
CA ILE A 132 0.03 -8.86 -12.13
C ILE A 132 1.47 -9.24 -11.79
N VAL A 133 2.25 -8.25 -11.35
CA VAL A 133 3.59 -8.44 -10.84
C VAL A 133 3.60 -8.07 -9.36
N PRO A 134 3.83 -9.05 -8.46
CA PRO A 134 3.84 -8.77 -7.04
C PRO A 134 5.02 -7.88 -6.68
N GLY A 135 4.86 -7.13 -5.60
CA GLY A 135 5.90 -6.29 -5.01
C GLY A 135 6.15 -6.64 -3.55
N VAL A 136 7.32 -6.24 -3.04
CA VAL A 136 7.58 -6.32 -1.60
C VAL A 136 6.60 -5.40 -0.88
N THR A 137 5.79 -5.95 0.03
CA THR A 137 4.75 -5.20 0.73
C THR A 137 5.35 -4.19 1.71
N GLY A 138 4.62 -3.11 2.01
CA GLY A 138 5.03 -2.11 3.00
C GLY A 138 5.33 -2.73 4.37
N MET A 139 4.54 -3.72 4.80
CA MET A 139 4.79 -4.44 6.05
C MET A 139 6.12 -5.21 6.02
N ALA A 140 6.45 -5.84 4.89
CA ALA A 140 7.71 -6.54 4.71
C ALA A 140 8.93 -5.60 4.74
N GLY A 141 8.81 -4.44 4.11
CA GLY A 141 9.81 -3.39 4.25
C GLY A 141 9.98 -2.93 5.70
N CYS A 142 8.88 -2.75 6.43
CA CYS A 142 8.92 -2.28 7.82
C CYS A 142 9.57 -3.28 8.79
N TRP A 143 9.21 -4.57 8.77
CA TRP A 143 9.85 -5.52 9.70
C TRP A 143 11.32 -5.80 9.35
N SER A 144 11.69 -5.70 8.07
CA SER A 144 13.08 -5.82 7.63
C SER A 144 13.90 -4.61 8.08
N SER A 145 13.33 -3.40 7.97
CA SER A 145 13.96 -2.17 8.49
C SER A 145 14.11 -2.20 10.01
N ALA A 146 13.16 -2.83 10.71
CA ALA A 146 13.21 -3.05 12.15
C ALA A 146 14.14 -4.21 12.58
N ALA A 147 14.77 -4.92 11.63
CA ALA A 147 15.56 -6.12 11.87
C ALA A 147 14.87 -7.14 12.79
N THR A 148 13.55 -7.27 12.66
CA THR A 148 12.71 -8.02 13.60
C THR A 148 12.03 -9.20 12.91
N PRO A 149 12.28 -10.45 13.35
CA PRO A 149 11.50 -11.60 12.91
C PRO A 149 10.02 -11.42 13.32
N ILE A 150 9.12 -11.29 12.34
CA ILE A 150 7.72 -10.96 12.62
C ILE A 150 6.92 -12.18 13.12
N ALA A 151 7.13 -13.35 12.52
CA ALA A 151 6.43 -14.60 12.82
C ALA A 151 7.34 -15.80 12.53
N GLN A 152 7.22 -16.87 13.32
CA GLN A 152 7.98 -18.11 13.20
C GLN A 152 7.12 -19.33 13.59
N GLY A 153 7.40 -20.50 13.00
CA GLY A 153 6.73 -21.75 13.37
C GLY A 153 5.22 -21.67 13.13
N ASP A 154 4.45 -21.92 14.19
CA ASP A 154 2.98 -21.92 14.17
C ASP A 154 2.36 -20.54 14.49
N ASP A 155 3.18 -19.47 14.57
CA ASP A 155 2.70 -18.11 14.85
C ASP A 155 1.58 -17.71 13.87
N VAL A 156 0.42 -17.33 14.42
CA VAL A 156 -0.67 -16.75 13.63
C VAL A 156 -0.40 -15.26 13.42
N LEU A 157 -0.15 -14.87 12.17
CA LEU A 157 0.01 -13.47 11.77
C LEU A 157 -1.33 -12.83 11.36
N SER A 158 -1.71 -11.76 12.04
CA SER A 158 -2.88 -10.94 11.69
C SER A 158 -2.50 -9.56 11.14
N VAL A 159 -3.01 -9.20 9.96
CA VAL A 159 -2.89 -7.84 9.41
C VAL A 159 -4.20 -7.07 9.62
N LEU A 160 -4.13 -5.98 10.39
CA LEU A 160 -5.29 -5.25 10.87
C LEU A 160 -5.29 -3.80 10.37
N PRO A 161 -6.39 -3.30 9.78
CA PRO A 161 -6.57 -1.88 9.57
C PRO A 161 -6.78 -1.17 10.92
N GLY A 162 -5.93 -0.20 11.24
CA GLY A 162 -6.08 0.68 12.41
C GLY A 162 -7.36 1.50 12.41
N THR A 163 -8.13 1.50 11.32
CA THR A 163 -9.46 2.11 11.22
C THR A 163 -10.57 1.31 11.90
N LEU A 164 -10.34 0.04 12.26
CA LEU A 164 -11.31 -0.79 12.98
C LEU A 164 -11.72 -0.17 14.33
N PRO A 165 -12.93 -0.46 14.85
CA PRO A 165 -13.32 -0.10 16.21
C PRO A 165 -12.31 -0.60 17.25
N GLU A 166 -12.16 0.15 18.35
CA GLU A 166 -11.14 -0.11 19.38
C GLU A 166 -11.28 -1.49 20.02
N ASP A 167 -12.50 -1.89 20.36
CA ASP A 167 -12.83 -3.19 20.94
C ASP A 167 -12.49 -4.33 19.97
N GLN A 168 -12.77 -4.16 18.68
CA GLN A 168 -12.44 -5.13 17.65
C GLN A 168 -10.95 -5.22 17.38
N LEU A 169 -10.22 -4.10 17.45
CA LEU A 169 -8.76 -4.10 17.42
C LEU A 169 -8.20 -4.89 18.60
N ALA A 170 -8.59 -4.56 19.83
CA ALA A 170 -8.09 -5.21 21.03
C ALA A 170 -8.33 -6.73 21.00
N ARG A 171 -9.56 -7.16 20.64
CA ARG A 171 -9.90 -8.60 20.51
C ARG A 171 -9.03 -9.31 19.49
N ARG A 172 -8.84 -8.73 18.29
CA ARG A 172 -8.04 -9.35 17.22
C ARG A 172 -6.55 -9.35 17.51
N ILE A 173 -6.05 -8.33 18.21
CA ILE A 173 -4.66 -8.28 18.69
C ILE A 173 -4.43 -9.40 19.71
N ALA A 174 -5.36 -9.60 20.65
CA ALA A 174 -5.23 -10.63 21.67
C ALA A 174 -5.32 -12.07 21.11
N GLY A 175 -6.01 -12.25 19.99
CA GLY A 175 -6.24 -13.55 19.35
C GLY A 175 -5.19 -13.98 18.32
N ALA A 176 -4.06 -13.29 18.22
CA ALA A 176 -2.96 -13.60 17.31
C ALA A 176 -1.61 -13.55 18.02
N ASP A 177 -0.64 -14.28 17.50
CA ASP A 177 0.73 -14.25 18.00
C ASP A 177 1.43 -13.00 17.48
N ALA A 178 1.43 -12.83 16.15
CA ALA A 178 2.01 -11.70 15.46
C ALA A 178 0.93 -10.77 14.88
N VAL A 179 1.15 -9.45 14.96
CA VAL A 179 0.21 -8.46 14.45
C VAL A 179 0.92 -7.37 13.64
N VAL A 180 0.35 -7.03 12.49
CA VAL A 180 0.70 -5.84 11.72
C VAL A 180 -0.52 -4.92 11.71
N ILE A 181 -0.38 -3.68 12.19
CA ILE A 181 -1.45 -2.69 12.16
C ILE A 181 -1.09 -1.61 11.13
N MET A 182 -1.91 -1.52 10.08
CA MET A 182 -1.77 -0.54 9.00
C MET A 182 -2.68 0.67 9.21
N LYS A 183 -2.52 1.74 8.41
CA LYS A 183 -3.34 2.96 8.48
C LYS A 183 -3.28 3.61 9.87
N VAL A 184 -2.07 3.68 10.44
CA VAL A 184 -1.81 4.17 11.78
C VAL A 184 -2.21 5.63 11.89
N GLY A 185 -1.49 6.58 11.28
CA GLY A 185 -1.89 7.99 11.15
C GLY A 185 -2.67 8.55 12.36
N ARG A 186 -3.83 9.15 12.11
CA ARG A 186 -4.75 9.67 13.15
C ARG A 186 -5.32 8.62 14.13
N ASN A 187 -5.18 7.33 13.83
CA ASN A 187 -5.68 6.25 14.67
C ASN A 187 -4.68 5.84 15.76
N LEU A 188 -3.47 6.39 15.77
CA LEU A 188 -2.41 6.03 16.73
C LEU A 188 -2.88 6.02 18.20
N PRO A 189 -3.59 7.05 18.73
CA PRO A 189 -4.07 7.02 20.12
C PRO A 189 -4.96 5.82 20.43
N LYS A 190 -5.87 5.50 19.50
CA LYS A 190 -6.78 4.35 19.62
C LYS A 190 -6.02 3.03 19.55
N ILE A 191 -5.03 2.93 18.65
CA ILE A 191 -4.21 1.72 18.52
C ILE A 191 -3.41 1.47 19.80
N ARG A 192 -2.84 2.51 20.42
CA ARG A 192 -2.15 2.38 21.72
C ARG A 192 -3.08 1.80 22.80
N ARG A 193 -4.30 2.32 22.93
CA ARG A 193 -5.28 1.81 23.90
C ARG A 193 -5.67 0.36 23.61
N ALA A 194 -5.90 0.00 22.34
CA ALA A 194 -6.20 -1.37 21.95
C ALA A 194 -5.04 -2.34 22.26
N LEU A 195 -3.79 -1.93 22.00
CA LEU A 195 -2.60 -2.70 22.33
C LEU A 195 -2.42 -2.85 23.85
N ALA A 196 -2.68 -1.79 24.62
CA ALA A 196 -2.64 -1.83 26.08
C ALA A 196 -3.70 -2.80 26.64
N ALA A 197 -4.94 -2.71 26.15
CA ALA A 197 -6.03 -3.60 26.54
C ALA A 197 -5.74 -5.08 26.20
N ALA A 198 -4.98 -5.33 25.13
CA ALA A 198 -4.54 -6.67 24.74
C ALA A 198 -3.23 -7.13 25.44
N GLY A 199 -2.61 -6.30 26.28
CA GLY A 199 -1.33 -6.61 26.91
C GLY A 199 -0.18 -6.80 25.91
N ARG A 200 -0.17 -6.02 24.82
CA ARG A 200 0.83 -6.09 23.74
C ARG A 200 1.58 -4.77 23.50
N LEU A 201 1.27 -3.71 24.24
CA LEU A 201 1.86 -2.39 24.02
C LEU A 201 3.40 -2.38 24.16
N ASP A 202 3.94 -3.04 25.18
CA ASP A 202 5.38 -3.01 25.48
C ASP A 202 6.25 -3.68 24.41
N ARG A 203 5.66 -4.57 23.61
CA ARG A 203 6.32 -5.28 22.50
C ARG A 203 6.02 -4.66 21.15
N ALA A 204 5.17 -3.64 21.09
CA ALA A 204 4.82 -3.01 19.84
C ALA A 204 5.98 -2.14 19.34
N ILE A 205 6.30 -2.29 18.06
CA ILE A 205 7.31 -1.54 17.33
C ILE A 205 6.58 -0.58 16.40
N TYR A 206 6.95 0.69 16.46
CA TYR A 206 6.50 1.72 15.54
C TYR A 206 7.52 1.85 14.40
N VAL A 207 7.03 1.80 13.17
CA VAL A 207 7.84 2.03 11.96
C VAL A 207 7.14 3.07 11.09
N GLU A 208 7.83 4.14 10.72
CA GLU A 208 7.39 5.04 9.65
C GLU A 208 8.37 5.05 8.50
N ARG A 209 7.84 5.13 7.28
CA ARG A 209 8.58 5.16 6.01
C ARG A 209 9.65 4.07 5.95
N GLY A 210 9.27 2.84 6.31
CA GLY A 210 10.18 1.70 6.26
C GLY A 210 10.86 1.60 4.89
N THR A 211 12.15 1.29 4.88
CA THR A 211 13.05 1.25 3.70
C THR A 211 13.36 2.59 3.04
N MET A 212 12.64 3.68 3.37
CA MET A 212 12.95 5.00 2.83
C MET A 212 14.10 5.66 3.61
N ALA A 213 14.81 6.58 2.97
CA ALA A 213 15.97 7.27 3.56
C ALA A 213 15.62 8.08 4.84
N ASP A 214 14.39 8.59 4.95
CA ASP A 214 13.86 9.30 6.12
C ASP A 214 13.04 8.38 7.05
N GLY A 215 13.30 7.08 7.01
CA GLY A 215 12.65 6.08 7.85
C GLY A 215 13.00 6.19 9.33
N LEU A 216 12.05 5.81 10.19
CA LEU A 216 12.24 5.76 11.64
C LEU A 216 11.64 4.45 12.18
N THR A 217 12.41 3.76 13.03
CA THR A 217 11.95 2.60 13.79
C THR A 217 12.25 2.80 15.27
N MET A 218 11.28 2.51 16.13
CA MET A 218 11.45 2.56 17.59
C MET A 218 10.39 1.71 18.29
N ARG A 219 10.56 1.43 19.59
CA ARG A 219 9.45 0.88 20.39
C ARG A 219 8.33 1.90 20.46
N LEU A 220 7.10 1.43 20.34
CA LEU A 220 5.93 2.31 20.40
C LEU A 220 5.81 3.01 21.76
N SER A 221 6.23 2.36 22.86
CA SER A 221 6.29 2.93 24.20
C SER A 221 7.20 4.16 24.30
N ASP A 222 8.25 4.22 23.48
CA ASP A 222 9.25 5.28 23.54
C ASP A 222 8.83 6.50 22.71
N ARG A 223 7.78 6.38 21.89
CA ARG A 223 7.26 7.49 21.09
C ARG A 223 6.41 8.41 21.98
N PRO A 224 6.78 9.70 22.15
CA PRO A 224 6.14 10.60 23.11
C PRO A 224 4.82 11.19 22.63
N ASP A 225 4.57 11.21 21.32
CA ASP A 225 3.37 11.78 20.72
C ASP A 225 2.51 10.74 20.00
N ASP A 226 1.33 11.21 19.58
CA ASP A 226 0.35 10.47 18.80
C ASP A 226 0.31 10.92 17.33
N ARG A 227 1.38 11.54 16.84
CA ARG A 227 1.50 11.91 15.43
C ARG A 227 2.08 10.73 14.67
N ALA A 228 1.56 10.46 13.48
CA ALA A 228 2.14 9.47 12.59
C ALA A 228 1.86 9.86 11.13
N PRO A 229 2.86 9.78 10.22
CA PRO A 229 2.65 10.06 8.81
C PRO A 229 1.81 8.97 8.14
N TYR A 230 1.43 9.17 6.89
CA TYR A 230 0.63 8.20 6.13
C TYR A 230 1.30 6.81 6.06
N PHE A 231 2.60 6.78 5.75
CA PHE A 231 3.42 5.56 5.72
C PHE A 231 3.89 5.20 7.12
N SER A 232 2.97 4.79 7.98
CA SER A 232 3.28 4.29 9.31
C SER A 232 2.56 2.95 9.57
N ILE A 233 3.29 2.04 10.20
CA ILE A 233 2.86 0.70 10.57
C ILE A 233 3.26 0.45 12.03
N ILE A 234 2.42 -0.27 12.75
CA ILE A 234 2.79 -0.86 14.04
C ILE A 234 2.96 -2.37 13.85
N LEU A 235 4.05 -2.91 14.39
CA LEU A 235 4.38 -4.33 14.38
C LEU A 235 4.32 -4.86 15.81
N VAL A 236 3.75 -6.04 15.99
CA VAL A 236 3.85 -6.84 17.22
C VAL A 236 4.41 -8.19 16.79
N PRO A 237 5.70 -8.47 17.04
CA PRO A 237 6.31 -9.74 16.71
C PRO A 237 5.65 -10.89 17.48
N GLY A 238 5.46 -12.04 16.84
CA GLY A 238 4.90 -13.25 17.47
C GLY A 238 5.85 -13.81 18.52
N TRP A 239 7.10 -14.02 18.11
CA TRP A 239 8.10 -14.69 18.92
C TRP A 239 8.40 -13.97 20.25
N VAL A 240 8.21 -14.68 21.36
CA VAL A 240 8.47 -14.23 22.74
C VAL A 240 9.78 -14.87 23.22
N GLY A 241 10.66 -14.10 23.87
CA GLY A 241 11.89 -14.63 24.48
C GLY A 241 12.95 -15.00 23.45
N GLN A 242 13.46 -14.00 22.74
CA GLN A 242 14.66 -14.17 21.90
C GLN A 242 15.79 -14.78 22.76
N PRO A 243 16.59 -15.72 22.21
CA PRO A 243 17.72 -16.30 22.92
C PRO A 243 18.75 -15.25 23.38
#